data_AF-A0A524FM56-F1
#
_entry.id   AF-A0A524FM56-F1
#
_cell.length_a   1.000
_cell.length_b   1.000
_cell.length_c   1.000
_cell.angle_alpha   90.00
_cell.angle_beta   90.00
_cell.angle_gamma   90.00
#
_symmetry.space_group_name_H-M   'P 1'
#
loop_
_entity.id
_entity.type
_entity.pdbx_description
1 polymer ?
#
loop_
_entity_poly.entity_id
_entity_poly.type
_entity_poly.pdbx_seq_one_letter_code
_entity_poly.pdbx_strand_id
1 'polypeptide(L)'
;MSIYKDKVSKTLENARIKNMLRGTLIAAIYFTSTVLIPFWTFSWIKTINVEGVELTAYKEQVNRIIFYVWAFGLIISGTAFFAYSSPPQSIRRGVFALIQIILNCLYLWSYKFSGALEIEFKLVDLGIITVNLQQMILLYMGIYFLTVILKSYDLIDFVVNRNRIKHERGKK
;
A
#
# COMPACT_ATOMS: atom_id res chain seq x y z
N MET A 1 33.18 33.82 0.14
CA MET A 1 32.28 33.07 -0.76
C MET A 1 32.21 31.55 -0.46
N SER A 2 33.22 30.91 0.18
CA SER A 2 33.19 29.46 0.49
C SER A 2 32.32 29.08 1.70
N ILE A 3 32.36 29.86 2.79
CA ILE A 3 31.60 29.55 4.04
C ILE A 3 30.08 29.48 3.80
N TYR A 4 29.56 30.31 2.88
CA TYR A 4 28.15 30.32 2.52
C TYR A 4 27.74 29.07 1.72
N LYS A 5 28.62 28.59 0.82
CA LYS A 5 28.39 27.35 0.08
C LYS A 5 28.38 26.13 1.01
N ASP A 6 29.27 26.09 2.00
CA ASP A 6 29.33 25.00 2.97
C ASP A 6 28.10 24.92 3.88
N LYS A 7 27.60 26.07 4.35
CA LYS A 7 26.35 26.11 5.14
C LYS A 7 25.15 25.63 4.32
N VAL A 8 25.01 26.11 3.09
CA VAL A 8 23.92 25.69 2.19
C VAL A 8 24.00 24.20 1.85
N SER A 9 25.21 23.68 1.61
CA SER A 9 25.44 22.25 1.36
C SER A 9 24.99 21.38 2.53
N LYS A 10 25.41 21.72 3.76
CA LYS A 10 25.02 21.00 4.98
C LYS A 10 23.51 21.05 5.25
N THR A 11 22.86 22.19 4.99
CA THR A 11 21.40 22.29 5.13
C THR A 11 20.66 21.41 4.14
N LEU A 12 21.13 21.35 2.88
CA LEU A 12 20.57 20.47 1.85
C LEU A 12 20.81 18.99 2.17
N GLU A 13 21.97 18.64 2.72
CA GLU A 13 22.30 17.30 3.17
C GLU A 13 21.38 16.84 4.32
N ASN A 14 21.22 17.65 5.36
CA ASN A 14 20.31 17.38 6.48
C ASN A 14 18.85 17.19 6.01
N ALA A 15 18.41 17.99 5.03
CA ALA A 15 17.09 17.84 4.44
C ALA A 15 16.93 16.52 3.67
N ARG A 16 17.97 16.07 2.96
CA ARG A 16 17.98 14.76 2.27
C ARG A 16 17.90 13.61 3.27
N ILE A 17 18.71 13.65 4.33
CA ILE A 17 18.71 12.63 5.39
C ILE A 17 17.32 12.54 6.04
N LYS A 18 16.71 13.68 6.39
CA LYS A 18 15.36 13.73 6.96
C LYS A 18 14.31 13.10 6.03
N ASN A 19 14.41 13.36 4.73
CA ASN A 19 13.50 12.77 3.75
C ASN A 19 13.72 11.26 3.61
N MET A 20 14.97 10.79 3.59
CA MET A 20 15.28 9.35 3.55
C MET A 20 14.73 8.63 4.78
N LEU A 21 14.96 9.16 5.99
CA LEU A 21 14.42 8.61 7.24
C LEU A 21 12.89 8.54 7.21
N ARG A 22 12.23 9.60 6.75
CA ARG A 22 10.77 9.62 6.58
C ARG A 22 10.31 8.52 5.60
N GLY A 23 11.01 8.37 4.48
CA GLY A 23 10.74 7.32 3.50
C GLY A 23 10.84 5.93 4.13
N THR A 24 11.91 5.65 4.86
CA THR A 24 12.14 4.36 5.52
C THR A 24 11.06 4.05 6.57
N LEU A 25 10.73 5.01 7.44
CA LEU A 25 9.71 4.82 8.47
C LEU A 25 8.35 4.50 7.86
N ILE A 26 7.96 5.22 6.80
CA ILE A 26 6.66 4.98 6.16
C ILE A 26 6.68 3.66 5.39
N ALA A 27 7.78 3.30 4.73
CA ALA A 27 7.92 1.99 4.11
C ALA A 27 7.80 0.84 5.13
N ALA A 28 8.37 0.99 6.33
CA ALA A 28 8.24 0.02 7.41
C ALA A 28 6.79 -0.10 7.92
N ILE A 29 6.07 1.00 8.02
CA ILE A 29 4.63 1.00 8.36
C ILE A 29 3.84 0.22 7.29
N TYR A 30 4.08 0.50 6.00
CA TYR A 30 3.43 -0.22 4.91
C TYR A 30 3.80 -1.70 4.90
N PHE A 31 5.08 -2.05 5.07
CA PHE A 31 5.51 -3.43 5.17
C PHE A 31 4.79 -4.17 6.31
N THR A 32 4.66 -3.52 7.47
CA THR A 32 3.96 -4.12 8.61
C THR A 32 2.47 -4.32 8.31
N SER A 33 1.79 -3.32 7.75
CA SER A 33 0.35 -3.37 7.51
C SER A 33 -0.05 -4.22 6.30
N THR A 34 0.78 -4.29 5.25
CA THR A 34 0.45 -5.01 4.02
C THR A 34 1.09 -6.39 3.91
N VAL A 35 2.19 -6.64 4.63
CA VAL A 35 2.87 -7.96 4.64
C VAL A 35 2.72 -8.65 5.98
N LEU A 36 3.27 -8.09 7.07
CA LEU A 36 3.39 -8.82 8.34
C LEU A 36 2.04 -9.21 8.94
N ILE A 37 1.13 -8.23 9.05
CA ILE A 37 -0.20 -8.48 9.61
C ILE A 37 -0.96 -9.53 8.78
N PRO A 38 -1.16 -9.36 7.45
CA PRO A 38 -1.84 -10.38 6.65
C PRO A 38 -1.14 -11.74 6.66
N PHE A 39 0.20 -11.77 6.59
CA PHE A 39 0.97 -13.02 6.64
C PHE A 39 0.70 -13.80 7.91
N TRP A 40 0.75 -13.16 9.09
CA TRP A 40 0.45 -13.82 10.35
C TRP A 40 -1.00 -14.27 10.44
N THR A 41 -1.95 -13.44 9.99
CA THR A 41 -3.37 -13.81 9.94
C THR A 41 -3.60 -15.06 9.09
N PHE A 42 -3.10 -15.10 7.85
CA PHE A 42 -3.27 -16.26 6.97
C PHE A 42 -2.46 -17.48 7.40
N SER A 43 -1.30 -17.28 8.03
CA SER A 43 -0.53 -18.38 8.60
C SER A 43 -1.25 -19.03 9.77
N TRP A 44 -1.89 -18.24 10.63
CA TRP A 44 -2.71 -18.75 11.72
C TRP A 44 -3.93 -19.52 11.18
N ILE A 45 -4.63 -18.94 10.21
CA ILE A 45 -5.76 -19.60 9.53
C ILE A 45 -5.35 -20.95 8.93
N LYS A 46 -4.15 -21.05 8.32
CA LYS A 46 -3.62 -22.31 7.77
C LYS A 46 -3.47 -23.42 8.82
N THR A 47 -3.27 -23.07 10.09
CA THR A 47 -3.07 -24.02 11.20
C THR A 47 -4.36 -24.48 11.86
N ILE A 48 -5.51 -23.86 11.54
CA ILE A 48 -6.80 -24.29 12.06
C ILE A 48 -7.19 -25.61 11.37
N ASN A 49 -7.06 -26.72 12.08
CA ASN A 49 -7.62 -28.00 11.65
C ASN A 49 -9.07 -28.06 12.12
N VAL A 50 -10.01 -27.91 11.18
CA VAL A 50 -11.43 -28.18 11.43
C VAL A 50 -11.64 -29.69 11.21
N GLU A 51 -12.09 -30.40 12.24
CA GLU A 51 -12.42 -31.82 12.13
C GLU A 51 -13.46 -32.03 11.02
N GLY A 52 -13.16 -32.92 10.06
CA GLY A 52 -14.13 -33.39 9.06
C GLY A 52 -14.14 -32.71 7.69
N VAL A 53 -13.20 -31.79 7.38
CA VAL A 53 -13.11 -31.15 6.04
C VAL A 53 -11.79 -31.50 5.36
N GLU A 54 -11.83 -31.97 4.10
CA GLU A 54 -10.62 -32.20 3.29
C GLU A 54 -9.89 -30.87 3.00
N LEU A 55 -8.82 -30.62 3.76
CA LEU A 55 -8.08 -29.34 3.80
C LEU A 55 -7.15 -29.08 2.60
N THR A 56 -7.06 -29.97 1.62
CA THR A 56 -6.02 -29.89 0.56
C THR A 56 -6.23 -28.67 -0.34
N ALA A 57 -7.45 -28.44 -0.83
CA ALA A 57 -7.79 -27.27 -1.64
C ALA A 57 -7.67 -25.96 -0.84
N TYR A 58 -8.02 -25.99 0.45
CA TYR A 58 -7.92 -24.82 1.33
C TYR A 58 -6.45 -24.40 1.57
N LYS A 59 -5.56 -25.38 1.80
CA LYS A 59 -4.12 -25.13 1.98
C LYS A 59 -3.47 -24.52 0.73
N GLU A 60 -3.85 -24.97 -0.46
CA GLU A 60 -3.37 -24.38 -1.72
C GLU A 60 -3.86 -22.94 -1.91
N GLN A 61 -5.12 -22.66 -1.59
CA GLN A 61 -5.68 -21.30 -1.64
C GLN A 61 -4.96 -20.37 -0.68
N VAL A 62 -4.76 -20.77 0.58
CA VAL A 62 -4.04 -19.96 1.58
C VAL A 62 -2.58 -19.73 1.18
N ASN A 63 -1.89 -20.73 0.63
CA ASN A 63 -0.52 -20.55 0.11
C ASN A 63 -0.49 -19.54 -1.04
N ARG A 64 -1.49 -19.55 -1.92
CA ARG A 64 -1.63 -18.58 -3.02
C ARG A 64 -1.86 -17.16 -2.49
N ILE A 65 -2.68 -17.00 -1.43
CA ILE A 65 -2.86 -15.70 -0.75
C ILE A 65 -1.52 -15.20 -0.22
N ILE A 66 -0.81 -16.04 0.54
CA ILE A 66 0.47 -15.68 1.15
C ILE A 66 1.47 -15.24 0.07
N PHE A 67 1.51 -15.91 -1.08
CA PHE A 67 2.34 -15.48 -2.21
C PHE A 67 2.03 -14.05 -2.67
N TYR A 68 0.75 -13.73 -2.89
CA TYR A 68 0.35 -12.38 -3.31
C TYR A 68 0.56 -11.32 -2.23
N VAL A 69 0.37 -11.65 -0.95
CA VAL A 69 0.71 -10.82 0.22
C VAL A 69 2.18 -10.39 0.16
N TRP A 70 3.09 -11.34 -0.04
CA TRP A 70 4.50 -11.03 -0.16
C TRP A 70 4.82 -10.23 -1.42
N ALA A 71 4.36 -10.69 -2.58
CA ALA A 71 4.67 -10.06 -3.86
C ALA A 71 4.20 -8.60 -3.91
N PHE A 72 2.91 -8.35 -3.67
CA PHE A 72 2.37 -6.99 -3.73
C PHE A 72 2.77 -6.15 -2.52
N GLY A 73 2.84 -6.73 -1.31
CA GLY A 73 3.21 -5.97 -0.11
C GLY A 73 4.65 -5.44 -0.15
N LEU A 74 5.60 -6.19 -0.73
CA LEU A 74 6.96 -5.71 -0.98
C LEU A 74 6.99 -4.57 -2.02
N ILE A 75 6.22 -4.70 -3.11
CA ILE A 75 6.16 -3.66 -4.13
C ILE A 75 5.48 -2.38 -3.59
N ILE A 76 4.42 -2.51 -2.79
CA ILE A 76 3.74 -1.39 -2.13
C ILE A 76 4.66 -0.69 -1.13
N SER A 77 5.40 -1.44 -0.31
CA SER A 77 6.34 -0.85 0.65
C SER A 77 7.53 -0.15 -0.04
N GLY A 78 8.07 -0.74 -1.10
CA GLY A 78 9.10 -0.10 -1.92
C GLY A 78 8.63 1.18 -2.62
N THR A 79 7.41 1.17 -3.19
CA THR A 79 6.84 2.38 -3.79
C THR A 79 6.52 3.46 -2.76
N ALA A 80 6.08 3.07 -1.56
CA ALA A 80 5.92 3.99 -0.43
C ALA A 80 7.24 4.67 -0.06
N PHE A 81 8.35 3.93 0.02
CA PHE A 81 9.67 4.51 0.26
C PHE A 81 9.99 5.63 -0.74
N PHE A 82 9.79 5.38 -2.04
CA PHE A 82 10.08 6.35 -3.08
C PHE A 82 9.12 7.55 -3.08
N ALA A 83 7.84 7.35 -2.74
CA ALA A 83 6.88 8.43 -2.61
C ALA A 83 7.26 9.37 -1.44
N TYR A 84 7.58 8.81 -0.28
CA TYR A 84 7.78 9.56 0.96
C TYR A 84 9.21 10.04 1.20
N SER A 85 10.20 9.48 0.52
CA SER A 85 11.56 10.05 0.42
C SER A 85 11.65 11.24 -0.53
N SER A 86 10.61 11.49 -1.33
CA SER A 86 10.57 12.59 -2.29
C SER A 86 10.05 13.90 -1.65
N PRO A 87 10.52 15.08 -2.11
CA PRO A 87 10.01 16.36 -1.63
C PRO A 87 8.48 16.48 -1.81
N PRO A 88 7.76 17.16 -0.89
CA PRO A 88 6.29 17.15 -0.84
C PRO A 88 5.56 17.61 -2.11
N GLN A 89 6.18 18.49 -2.88
CA GLN A 89 5.64 19.03 -4.12
C GLN A 89 6.62 18.70 -5.25
N SER A 90 6.77 17.41 -5.52
CA SER A 90 7.59 16.91 -6.63
C SER A 90 6.75 15.98 -7.51
N ILE A 91 6.99 16.03 -8.82
CA ILE A 91 6.35 15.14 -9.80
C ILE A 91 6.58 13.68 -9.41
N ARG A 92 7.82 13.36 -8.98
CA ARG A 92 8.19 12.03 -8.49
C ARG A 92 7.24 11.55 -7.38
N ARG A 93 6.96 12.37 -6.37
CA ARG A 93 6.05 11.99 -5.29
C ARG A 93 4.64 11.71 -5.80
N GLY A 94 4.14 12.54 -6.72
CA GLY A 94 2.82 12.34 -7.33
C GLY A 94 2.73 11.05 -8.15
N VAL A 95 3.74 10.77 -8.98
CA VAL A 95 3.82 9.53 -9.78
C VAL A 95 3.87 8.30 -8.89
N PHE A 96 4.74 8.27 -7.87
CA PHE A 96 4.82 7.11 -6.97
C PHE A 96 3.55 6.94 -6.13
N ALA A 97 2.86 8.03 -5.75
CA ALA A 97 1.57 7.93 -5.07
C ALA A 97 0.48 7.29 -5.96
N LEU A 98 0.43 7.65 -7.25
CA LEU A 98 -0.49 7.01 -8.20
C LEU A 98 -0.17 5.53 -8.42
N ILE A 99 1.11 5.21 -8.63
CA ILE A 99 1.56 3.81 -8.75
C ILE A 99 1.16 3.03 -7.50
N GLN A 100 1.37 3.60 -6.32
CA GLN A 100 1.02 2.96 -5.05
C GLN A 100 -0.49 2.69 -4.95
N ILE A 101 -1.37 3.57 -5.43
CA ILE A 101 -2.82 3.32 -5.44
C ILE A 101 -3.17 2.18 -6.39
N ILE A 102 -2.62 2.18 -7.60
CA ILE A 102 -2.81 1.09 -8.57
C ILE A 102 -2.37 -0.24 -7.97
N LEU A 103 -1.22 -0.27 -7.29
CA LEU A 103 -0.73 -1.47 -6.62
C LEU A 103 -1.64 -1.92 -5.48
N ASN A 104 -2.23 -1.00 -4.71
CA ASN A 104 -3.23 -1.36 -3.69
C ASN A 104 -4.50 -1.96 -4.32
N CYS A 105 -4.96 -1.43 -5.47
CA CYS A 105 -6.06 -2.03 -6.22
C CYS A 105 -5.71 -3.46 -6.68
N LEU A 106 -4.53 -3.64 -7.28
CA LEU A 106 -4.06 -4.97 -7.72
C LEU A 106 -3.88 -5.92 -6.53
N TYR A 107 -3.43 -5.41 -5.39
CA TYR A 107 -3.29 -6.18 -4.17
C TYR A 107 -4.65 -6.69 -3.68
N LEU A 108 -5.67 -5.84 -3.60
CA LEU A 108 -7.04 -6.26 -3.28
C LEU A 108 -7.61 -7.23 -4.32
N TRP A 109 -7.35 -6.96 -5.60
CA TRP A 109 -7.82 -7.81 -6.68
C TRP A 109 -7.17 -9.20 -6.65
N SER A 110 -5.93 -9.32 -6.16
CA SER A 110 -5.23 -10.60 -6.01
C SER A 110 -5.97 -11.57 -5.08
N TYR A 111 -6.72 -11.08 -4.09
CA TYR A 111 -7.58 -11.90 -3.21
C TYR A 111 -8.76 -12.55 -3.95
N LYS A 112 -9.17 -12.01 -5.10
CA LYS A 112 -10.18 -12.66 -5.95
C LYS A 112 -9.62 -13.95 -6.59
N PHE A 113 -8.35 -13.93 -6.99
CA PHE A 113 -7.69 -15.09 -7.62
C PHE A 113 -7.27 -16.18 -6.64
N SER A 114 -7.35 -15.91 -5.35
CA SER A 114 -7.04 -16.88 -4.32
C SER A 114 -8.22 -17.75 -3.88
N GLY A 115 -9.43 -17.51 -4.41
CA GLY A 115 -10.62 -18.30 -4.08
C GLY A 115 -11.26 -17.99 -2.71
N ALA A 116 -10.71 -17.04 -1.95
CA ALA A 116 -11.20 -16.66 -0.62
C ALA A 116 -12.38 -15.67 -0.65
N LEU A 117 -13.31 -15.84 -1.60
CA LEU A 117 -14.42 -14.90 -1.79
C LEU A 117 -15.58 -15.15 -0.82
N GLU A 118 -15.70 -16.38 -0.34
CA GLU A 118 -16.74 -16.82 0.60
C GLU A 118 -16.09 -17.69 1.67
N ILE A 119 -16.19 -17.26 2.93
CA ILE A 119 -15.81 -18.09 4.07
C ILE A 119 -17.09 -18.52 4.75
N GLU A 120 -17.37 -19.81 4.69
CA GLU A 120 -18.49 -20.43 5.37
C GLU A 120 -18.03 -20.99 6.72
N PHE A 121 -18.54 -20.43 7.82
CA PHE A 121 -18.33 -20.99 9.14
C PHE A 121 -19.55 -21.83 9.51
N LYS A 122 -19.36 -23.15 9.59
CA LYS A 122 -20.38 -24.06 10.13
C LYS A 122 -20.15 -24.22 11.63
N LEU A 123 -20.92 -23.48 12.43
CA LEU A 123 -20.93 -23.65 13.89
C LEU A 123 -21.92 -24.77 14.23
N VAL A 124 -21.44 -25.81 14.92
CA VAL A 124 -22.32 -26.84 15.47
C VAL A 124 -23.32 -26.15 16.44
N ASP A 125 -24.62 -26.44 16.28
CA ASP A 125 -25.76 -25.90 17.04
C ASP A 125 -26.20 -24.44 16.84
N LEU A 126 -25.51 -23.60 16.05
CA LEU A 126 -25.85 -22.16 15.88
C LEU A 126 -26.17 -21.71 14.44
N GLY A 127 -26.07 -22.60 13.46
CA GLY A 127 -26.33 -22.30 12.04
C GLY A 127 -25.07 -21.96 11.24
N ILE A 128 -25.27 -21.58 9.98
CA ILE A 128 -24.18 -21.24 9.05
C ILE A 128 -24.04 -19.72 8.99
N ILE A 129 -22.86 -19.20 9.34
CA ILE A 129 -22.50 -17.80 9.13
C ILE A 129 -21.65 -17.72 7.86
N THR A 130 -22.17 -17.06 6.83
CA THR A 130 -21.45 -16.80 5.58
C THR A 130 -20.91 -15.38 5.58
N VAL A 131 -19.59 -15.23 5.49
CA VAL A 131 -18.95 -13.93 5.30
C VAL A 131 -18.61 -13.78 3.82
N ASN A 132 -19.32 -12.89 3.15
CA ASN A 132 -19.09 -12.59 1.73
C ASN A 132 -17.98 -11.52 1.59
N LEU A 133 -16.74 -11.99 1.41
CA LEU A 133 -15.58 -11.13 1.22
C LEU A 133 -15.58 -10.45 -0.15
N GLN A 134 -16.32 -10.98 -1.13
CA GLN A 134 -16.43 -10.40 -2.47
C GLN A 134 -17.05 -8.99 -2.44
N GLN A 135 -18.15 -8.80 -1.71
CA GLN A 135 -18.80 -7.48 -1.60
C GLN A 135 -17.91 -6.47 -0.88
N MET A 136 -17.17 -6.91 0.14
CA MET A 136 -16.20 -6.06 0.83
C MET A 136 -15.06 -5.61 -0.09
N ILE A 137 -14.47 -6.54 -0.85
CA ILE A 137 -13.40 -6.23 -1.83
C ILE A 137 -13.91 -5.23 -2.87
N LEU A 138 -15.13 -5.41 -3.38
CA LEU A 138 -15.73 -4.51 -4.38
C LEU A 138 -15.90 -3.08 -3.82
N LEU A 139 -16.39 -2.96 -2.59
CA LEU A 139 -16.54 -1.67 -1.91
C LEU A 139 -15.19 -0.96 -1.73
N TYR A 140 -14.16 -1.68 -1.27
CA TYR A 140 -12.81 -1.11 -1.15
C TYR A 140 -12.24 -0.72 -2.52
N MET A 141 -12.41 -1.53 -3.57
CA MET A 141 -11.97 -1.16 -4.92
C MET A 141 -12.65 0.13 -5.41
N GLY A 142 -13.93 0.34 -5.11
CA GLY A 142 -14.63 1.59 -5.43
C GLY A 142 -14.03 2.81 -4.72
N ILE A 143 -13.68 2.67 -3.44
CA ILE A 143 -13.01 3.74 -2.67
C ILE A 143 -11.62 4.05 -3.25
N TYR A 144 -10.85 3.02 -3.58
CA TYR A 144 -9.54 3.20 -4.20
C TYR A 144 -9.64 3.85 -5.59
N PHE A 145 -10.64 3.52 -6.39
CA PHE A 145 -10.90 4.16 -7.69
C PHE A 145 -11.18 5.66 -7.54
N LEU A 146 -12.02 6.07 -6.58
CA LEU A 146 -12.23 7.48 -6.27
C LEU A 146 -10.92 8.19 -5.87
N THR A 147 -10.07 7.49 -5.11
CA THR A 147 -8.76 8.00 -4.69
C THR A 147 -7.82 8.18 -5.88
N VAL A 148 -7.86 7.29 -6.89
CA VAL A 148 -7.11 7.45 -8.16
C VAL A 148 -7.53 8.75 -8.86
N ILE A 149 -8.83 9.01 -8.98
CA ILE A 149 -9.34 10.21 -9.65
C ILE A 149 -8.83 11.47 -8.94
N LEU A 150 -8.99 11.54 -7.62
CA LEU A 150 -8.52 12.67 -6.81
C LEU A 150 -7.02 12.91 -6.96
N LYS A 151 -6.21 11.84 -6.90
CA LYS A 151 -4.75 11.96 -7.01
C LYS A 151 -4.27 12.27 -8.42
N SER A 152 -5.02 11.83 -9.43
CA SER A 152 -4.75 12.20 -10.83
C SER A 152 -5.04 13.67 -11.05
N TYR A 153 -6.13 14.18 -10.49
CA TYR A 153 -6.43 15.62 -10.49
C TYR A 153 -5.34 16.43 -9.79
N ASP A 154 -4.93 16.05 -8.58
CA ASP A 154 -3.82 16.69 -7.84
C ASP A 154 -2.53 16.73 -8.68
N LEU A 155 -2.22 15.65 -9.41
CA LEU A 155 -1.04 15.57 -10.25
C LEU A 155 -1.14 16.53 -11.45
N ILE A 156 -2.30 16.57 -12.11
CA ILE A 156 -2.54 17.47 -13.24
C ILE A 156 -2.43 18.93 -12.79
N ASP A 157 -3.09 19.29 -11.69
CA ASP A 157 -3.00 20.64 -11.11
C ASP A 157 -1.55 21.02 -10.80
N PHE A 158 -0.79 20.09 -10.21
CA PHE A 158 0.63 20.32 -9.92
C PHE A 158 1.49 20.50 -11.18
N VAL A 159 1.21 19.77 -12.25
CA VAL A 159 1.94 19.89 -13.52
C VAL A 159 1.62 21.22 -14.20
N VAL A 160 0.35 21.63 -14.22
CA VAL A 160 -0.12 22.86 -14.87
C VAL A 160 0.32 24.10 -14.08
N ASN A 161 0.16 24.11 -12.76
CA ASN A 161 0.47 25.26 -11.88
C ASN A 161 1.92 25.29 -11.37
N ARG A 162 2.80 24.46 -11.94
CA ARG A 162 4.20 24.27 -11.52
C ARG A 162 4.99 25.59 -11.37
N ASN A 163 4.76 26.55 -12.27
CA ASN A 163 5.50 27.82 -12.28
C ASN A 163 5.06 28.78 -11.17
N ARG A 164 3.76 28.81 -10.86
CA ARG A 164 3.20 29.63 -9.77
C ARG A 164 3.69 29.13 -8.40
N ILE A 165 3.71 27.81 -8.21
CA ILE A 165 4.18 27.15 -6.98
C ILE A 165 5.69 27.37 -6.75
N LYS A 166 6.50 27.36 -7.82
CA LYS A 166 7.93 27.71 -7.72
C LYS A 166 8.14 29.18 -7.35
N HIS A 167 7.34 30.09 -7.92
CA HIS A 167 7.43 31.52 -7.67
C HIS A 167 7.08 31.92 -6.24
N GLU A 168 6.07 31.28 -5.63
CA GLU A 168 5.69 31.53 -4.23
C GLU A 168 6.76 31.08 -3.23
N ARG A 169 7.60 30.08 -3.59
CA ARG A 169 8.73 29.63 -2.76
C ARG A 169 10.00 30.45 -2.95
N GLY A 170 10.24 31.00 -4.15
CA GLY A 170 11.38 31.90 -4.37
C GLY A 170 11.27 33.23 -3.62
N LYS A 171 10.09 33.54 -3.08
CA LYS A 171 9.80 34.73 -2.26
C LYS A 171 9.82 34.46 -0.74
N LYS A 172 9.99 33.20 -0.31
CA LYS A 172 10.16 32.81 1.10
C LYS A 172 11.61 32.42 1.35
#